data_AF-A0A2K8PNS6-F1
#
_entry.id   AF-A0A2K8PNS6-F1
#
_cell.length_a   1.000
_cell.length_b   1.000
_cell.length_c   1.000
_cell.angle_alpha   90.00
_cell.angle_beta   90.00
_cell.angle_gamma   90.00
#
_symmetry.space_group_name_H-M   'P 1'
#
loop_
_entity.id
_entity.type
_entity.pdbx_description
1 polymer ?
#
loop_
_entity_poly.entity_id
_entity_poly.type
_entity_poly.pdbx_seq_one_letter_code
_entity_poly.pdbx_strand_id
1 'polypeptide(L)'
;MTVGERAPAPPGLPRAGPPDEPVAVRDLVARLKAAYPTVDAVTVEAAVRAAYDSFHRARVRAYIPILAERRCRRTLDAACRAAPDEATGDGGAIAPGPAKGW
;
A
#
# COMPACT_ATOMS: atom_id res chain seq x y z
N MET A 1 -16.24 -18.83 -40.55
CA MET A 1 -16.08 -19.57 -39.28
C MET A 1 -14.85 -19.01 -38.59
N THR A 2 -15.02 -18.20 -37.56
CA THR A 2 -13.90 -17.68 -36.76
C THR A 2 -14.26 -17.85 -35.31
N VAL A 3 -13.45 -18.65 -34.62
CA VAL A 3 -13.61 -19.11 -33.24
C VAL A 3 -13.66 -17.90 -32.30
N GLY A 4 -14.67 -17.91 -31.42
CA GLY A 4 -14.78 -16.98 -30.32
C GLY A 4 -13.59 -17.09 -29.39
N GLU A 5 -12.80 -16.03 -29.32
CA GLU A 5 -11.76 -15.86 -28.33
C GLU A 5 -12.43 -15.63 -26.97
N ARG A 6 -12.53 -16.71 -26.21
CA ARG A 6 -13.03 -16.73 -24.84
C ARG A 6 -12.13 -15.84 -23.98
N ALA A 7 -12.70 -14.74 -23.50
CA ALA A 7 -12.08 -13.86 -22.51
C ALA A 7 -11.46 -14.69 -21.36
N PRO A 8 -10.27 -14.33 -20.85
CA PRO A 8 -9.72 -14.99 -19.68
C PRO A 8 -10.71 -14.79 -18.52
N ALA A 9 -11.15 -15.90 -17.95
CA ALA A 9 -12.02 -15.90 -16.78
C ALA A 9 -11.38 -15.06 -15.66
N PRO A 10 -12.18 -14.28 -14.89
CA PRO A 10 -11.66 -13.51 -13.79
C PRO A 10 -10.99 -14.45 -12.77
N PRO A 11 -9.81 -14.11 -12.20
CA PRO A 11 -9.24 -14.89 -11.12
C PRO A 11 -10.27 -14.98 -9.98
N GLY A 12 -10.51 -16.22 -9.55
CA GLY A 12 -11.73 -16.67 -8.89
C GLY A 12 -12.18 -15.84 -7.70
N LEU A 13 -13.51 -15.76 -7.55
CA LEU A 13 -14.15 -15.21 -6.38
C LEU A 13 -13.63 -15.93 -5.12
N PRO A 14 -13.26 -15.20 -4.06
CA PRO A 14 -12.82 -15.81 -2.80
C PRO A 14 -13.94 -16.68 -2.24
N ARG A 15 -13.56 -17.90 -1.87
CA ARG A 15 -14.42 -18.91 -1.22
C ARG A 15 -15.12 -18.28 -0.02
N ALA A 16 -16.46 -18.39 0.02
CA ALA A 16 -17.29 -17.87 1.10
C ALA A 16 -16.95 -18.56 2.43
N GLY A 17 -16.04 -17.94 3.16
CA GLY A 17 -15.60 -18.21 4.53
C GLY A 17 -14.63 -17.08 4.88
N PRO A 18 -14.54 -16.62 6.15
CA PRO A 18 -13.58 -15.57 6.50
C PRO A 18 -12.17 -16.09 6.13
N PRO A 19 -11.46 -15.43 5.20
CA PRO A 19 -10.12 -15.88 4.83
C PRO A 19 -9.23 -15.83 6.07
N ASP A 20 -8.31 -16.79 6.17
CA ASP A 20 -7.24 -16.73 7.16
C ASP A 20 -6.57 -15.36 7.02
N GLU A 21 -6.54 -14.59 8.12
CA GLU A 21 -6.02 -13.22 8.14
C GLU A 21 -4.67 -13.05 7.40
N PRO A 22 -3.65 -13.94 7.56
CA PRO A 22 -2.40 -13.82 6.80
C PRO A 22 -2.57 -14.02 5.29
N VAL A 23 -3.52 -14.86 4.85
CA VAL A 23 -3.84 -15.03 3.42
C VAL A 23 -4.52 -13.78 2.90
N ALA A 24 -5.47 -13.23 3.65
CA ALA A 24 -6.15 -11.98 3.30
C ALA A 24 -5.18 -10.80 3.15
N VAL A 25 -4.18 -10.70 4.03
CA VAL A 25 -3.11 -9.69 3.96
C VAL A 25 -2.29 -9.85 2.67
N ARG A 26 -1.84 -11.07 2.36
CA ARG A 26 -1.02 -11.34 1.16
C ARG A 26 -1.80 -11.03 -0.12
N ASP A 27 -3.05 -11.46 -0.19
CA ASP A 27 -3.93 -11.18 -1.34
C ASP A 27 -4.18 -9.69 -1.50
N LEU A 28 -4.36 -8.96 -0.38
CA LEU A 28 -4.52 -7.51 -0.41
C LEU A 28 -3.27 -6.81 -0.96
N VAL A 29 -2.07 -7.21 -0.52
CA VAL A 29 -0.80 -6.65 -1.04
C VAL A 29 -0.71 -6.89 -2.55
N ALA A 30 -1.00 -8.11 -3.01
CA ALA A 30 -0.97 -8.43 -4.44
C ALA A 30 -1.94 -7.56 -5.25
N ARG A 31 -3.18 -7.40 -4.78
CA ARG A 31 -4.19 -6.55 -5.44
C ARG A 31 -3.77 -5.07 -5.46
N LEU A 32 -3.22 -4.56 -4.36
CA LEU A 32 -2.79 -3.15 -4.29
C LEU A 32 -1.57 -2.88 -5.16
N LYS A 33 -0.59 -3.79 -5.22
CA LYS A 33 0.55 -3.65 -6.15
C LYS A 33 0.07 -3.61 -7.61
N ALA A 34 -0.93 -4.41 -7.96
CA ALA A 34 -1.52 -4.39 -9.30
C ALA A 34 -2.33 -3.11 -9.57
N ALA A 35 -3.00 -2.55 -8.56
CA ALA A 35 -3.82 -1.34 -8.69
C ALA A 35 -3.00 -0.03 -8.69
N TYR A 36 -1.82 -0.04 -8.06
CA TYR A 36 -0.93 1.11 -7.91
C TYR A 36 0.45 0.82 -8.50
N PRO A 37 0.57 0.58 -9.83
CA PRO A 37 1.84 0.18 -10.45
C PRO A 37 2.92 1.28 -10.41
N THR A 38 2.52 2.54 -10.21
CA THR A 38 3.43 3.69 -10.09
C THR A 38 3.92 3.93 -8.67
N VAL A 39 3.36 3.24 -7.68
CA VAL A 39 3.78 3.34 -6.28
C VAL A 39 4.78 2.24 -5.99
N ASP A 40 5.87 2.59 -5.31
CA ASP A 40 6.89 1.62 -4.92
C ASP A 40 6.29 0.47 -4.07
N ALA A 41 6.76 -0.74 -4.34
CA ALA A 41 6.25 -1.97 -3.71
C ALA A 41 6.44 -1.95 -2.19
N VAL A 42 7.54 -1.35 -1.69
CA VAL A 42 7.79 -1.23 -0.25
C VAL A 42 6.78 -0.28 0.38
N THR A 43 6.42 0.79 -0.31
CA THR A 43 5.38 1.74 0.15
C THR A 43 4.02 1.06 0.24
N VAL A 44 3.65 0.23 -0.74
CA VAL A 44 2.41 -0.56 -0.70
C VAL A 44 2.40 -1.53 0.48
N GLU A 45 3.50 -2.27 0.69
CA GLU A 45 3.63 -3.20 1.82
C GLU A 45 3.57 -2.49 3.17
N ALA A 46 4.27 -1.36 3.31
CA ALA A 46 4.25 -0.54 4.51
C ALA A 46 2.84 0.00 4.83
N ALA A 47 2.11 0.45 3.81
CA ALA A 47 0.74 0.92 3.97
C ALA A 47 -0.19 -0.20 4.46
N VAL A 48 -0.07 -1.41 3.91
CA VAL A 48 -0.86 -2.59 4.34
C VAL A 48 -0.50 -2.97 5.77
N ARG A 49 0.79 -3.04 6.09
CA ARG A 49 1.27 -3.35 7.45
C ARG A 49 0.72 -2.35 8.47
N ALA A 50 0.88 -1.05 8.21
CA ALA A 50 0.37 0.01 9.07
C ALA A 50 -1.15 -0.04 9.24
N ALA A 51 -1.88 -0.37 8.16
CA ALA A 51 -3.34 -0.50 8.22
C ALA A 51 -3.76 -1.67 9.12
N TYR A 52 -3.16 -2.85 8.99
CA TYR A 52 -3.45 -4.01 9.83
C TYR A 52 -3.02 -3.81 11.29
N ASP A 53 -1.83 -3.26 11.52
CA ASP A 53 -1.33 -2.97 12.87
C ASP A 53 -2.25 -1.98 13.61
N SER A 54 -2.95 -1.08 12.89
CA SER A 54 -3.94 -0.19 13.50
C SER A 54 -5.15 -0.92 14.12
N PHE A 55 -5.39 -2.16 13.73
CA PHE A 55 -6.46 -3.01 14.27
C PHE A 55 -5.98 -4.06 15.28
N HIS A 56 -4.74 -3.98 15.79
CA HIS A 56 -4.18 -4.98 16.71
C HIS A 56 -5.02 -5.22 17.98
N ARG A 57 -5.82 -4.23 18.42
CA ARG A 57 -6.73 -4.34 19.59
C ARG A 57 -8.18 -4.70 19.23
N ALA A 58 -8.50 -4.86 17.95
CA ALA A 58 -9.87 -5.12 17.52
C ALA A 58 -10.31 -6.53 17.92
N ARG A 59 -11.42 -6.62 18.66
CA ARG A 59 -11.99 -7.89 19.13
C ARG A 59 -12.70 -8.67 18.02
N VAL A 60 -13.24 -7.98 17.03
CA VAL A 60 -13.92 -8.58 15.88
C VAL A 60 -13.03 -8.44 14.65
N ARG A 61 -12.42 -9.55 14.21
CA ARG A 61 -11.44 -9.54 13.12
C ARG A 61 -12.03 -9.74 11.72
N ALA A 62 -13.28 -10.18 11.64
CA ALA A 62 -13.97 -10.46 10.37
C ALA A 62 -14.01 -9.26 9.39
N TYR A 63 -14.00 -8.03 9.92
CA TYR A 63 -14.07 -6.80 9.13
C TYR A 63 -12.71 -6.11 8.91
N ILE A 64 -11.66 -6.57 9.58
CA ILE A 64 -10.31 -5.97 9.47
C ILE A 64 -9.84 -5.93 8.02
N PRO A 65 -9.97 -7.00 7.19
CA PRO A 65 -9.48 -6.95 5.81
C PRO A 65 -10.12 -5.84 4.97
N ILE A 66 -11.44 -5.65 5.10
CA ILE A 66 -12.19 -4.63 4.35
C ILE A 66 -11.80 -3.22 4.80
N LEU A 67 -11.68 -3.01 6.12
CA LEU A 67 -11.29 -1.72 6.68
C LEU A 67 -9.83 -1.37 6.36
N ALA A 68 -8.94 -2.36 6.42
CA ALA A 68 -7.53 -2.21 6.07
C ALA A 68 -7.38 -1.86 4.59
N GLU A 69 -8.08 -2.56 3.69
CA GLU A 69 -8.08 -2.24 2.25
C GLU A 69 -8.50 -0.80 1.99
N ARG A 70 -9.62 -0.36 2.58
CA ARG A 70 -10.11 1.02 2.42
C ARG A 70 -9.11 2.05 2.93
N ARG A 71 -8.39 1.76 4.02
CA ARG A 71 -7.35 2.64 4.56
C ARG A 71 -6.13 2.69 3.65
N CYS A 72 -5.70 1.55 3.11
CA CYS A 72 -4.57 1.48 2.18
C CYS A 72 -4.84 2.32 0.94
N ARG A 73 -6.00 2.14 0.30
CA ARG A 73 -6.37 2.92 -0.90
C ARG A 73 -6.28 4.42 -0.65
N ARG A 74 -6.88 4.92 0.44
CA ARG A 74 -6.78 6.36 0.81
C ARG A 74 -5.34 6.84 0.99
N THR A 75 -4.50 6.00 1.60
CA THR A 75 -3.09 6.35 1.85
C THR A 75 -2.29 6.39 0.56
N LEU A 76 -2.49 5.41 -0.32
CA LEU A 76 -1.81 5.32 -1.61
C LEU A 76 -2.32 6.36 -2.60
N ASP A 77 -3.63 6.67 -2.60
CA ASP A 77 -4.21 7.76 -3.40
C ASP A 77 -3.59 9.11 -3.02
N ALA A 78 -3.41 9.35 -1.71
CA ALA A 78 -2.75 10.55 -1.21
C ALA A 78 -1.28 10.60 -1.64
N ALA A 79 -0.56 9.47 -1.57
CA ALA A 79 0.84 9.37 -2.02
C ALA A 79 0.99 9.61 -3.53
N CYS A 80 0.13 9.01 -4.35
CA CYS A 80 0.07 9.25 -5.80
C CYS A 80 -0.18 10.72 -6.13
N ARG A 81 -1.08 11.37 -5.38
CA ARG A 81 -1.39 12.80 -5.58
C ARG A 81 -0.29 13.74 -5.07
N ALA A 82 0.47 13.31 -4.07
CA ALA A 82 1.57 14.09 -3.50
C ALA A 82 2.85 14.08 -4.37
N ALA A 83 2.95 13.18 -5.35
CA ALA A 83 3.96 13.31 -6.41
C ALA A 83 3.46 14.33 -7.45
N PRO A 84 4.15 15.44 -7.77
CA PRO A 84 5.58 15.75 -7.58
C PRO A 84 5.89 17.11 -6.90
N ASP A 85 6.87 17.17 -5.96
CA ASP A 85 7.75 18.35 -5.71
C ASP A 85 8.89 18.02 -4.72
N GLU A 86 9.75 17.04 -5.00
CA GLU A 86 10.99 16.82 -4.22
C GLU A 86 12.18 16.76 -5.19
N ALA A 87 12.23 17.76 -6.07
CA ALA A 87 13.42 18.11 -6.86
C ALA A 87 13.83 19.57 -6.59
N THR A 88 13.51 20.08 -5.39
CA THR A 88 13.91 21.42 -4.93
C THR A 88 14.92 21.28 -3.79
N GLY A 89 16.19 21.52 -4.12
CA GLY A 89 17.13 22.11 -3.18
C GLY A 89 18.20 21.20 -2.57
N ASP A 90 19.04 20.57 -3.40
CA ASP A 90 20.44 20.38 -3.00
C ASP A 90 21.24 21.59 -3.52
N GLY A 91 21.73 22.41 -2.59
CA GLY A 91 22.47 23.64 -2.90
C GLY A 91 22.35 24.72 -1.83
N GLY A 92 22.42 24.35 -0.55
CA GLY A 92 22.32 25.30 0.56
C GLY A 92 23.20 24.88 1.72
N ALA A 93 24.42 25.40 1.72
CA ALA A 93 25.47 25.17 2.70
C ALA A 93 25.02 25.12 4.16
N ILE A 94 25.51 24.12 4.89
CA ILE A 94 25.76 24.24 6.33
C ILE A 94 27.13 23.63 6.62
N ALA A 95 28.17 24.45 6.49
CA ALA A 95 29.48 24.15 7.06
C ALA A 95 29.37 24.27 8.59
N PRO A 96 29.73 23.25 9.38
CA PRO A 96 29.80 23.38 10.83
C PRO A 96 31.15 23.97 11.23
N GLY A 97 31.13 25.14 11.87
CA GLY A 97 32.27 25.59 12.65
C GLY A 97 32.08 26.97 13.27
N PRO A 98 31.89 27.04 14.58
CA PRO A 98 32.63 28.03 15.35
C PRO A 98 33.81 27.39 16.08
N ALA A 99 34.96 27.99 15.83
CA ALA A 99 36.20 27.76 16.55
C ALA A 99 36.11 28.22 18.01
N LYS A 100 36.65 27.37 18.90
CA LYS A 100 37.44 27.66 20.11
C LYS A 100 37.39 29.10 20.67
N GLY A 101 36.98 29.21 21.92
CA GLY A 101 37.29 30.33 22.83
C GLY A 101 37.07 29.85 24.27
N TRP A 102 38.10 30.00 25.10
CA TRP A 102 38.38 29.40 26.42
C TRP A 102 37.22 29.01 27.33
#